data_AF-A0A961RF70-F1
#
_entry.id   AF-A0A961RF70-F1
#
_cell.length_a   1.000
_cell.length_b   1.000
_cell.length_c   1.000
_cell.angle_alpha   90.00
_cell.angle_beta   90.00
_cell.angle_gamma   90.00
#
_symmetry.space_group_name_H-M   'P 1'
#
loop_
_entity.id
_entity.type
_entity.pdbx_description
1 polymer ?
#
loop_
_entity_poly.entity_id
_entity_poly.type
_entity_poly.pdbx_seq_one_letter_code
_entity_poly.pdbx_strand_id
1 'polypeptide(L)'
;CTEDATVLLTSLQGQCIRFPVTDVRVFTGRNSVGVRGINLAEGDTVISMTILKPSQAEAWERTAYLKRRRAELAAEVGEAPEEMEVAEAEEGDDSQTLSDERYEVMREREQFILTLSRKGFGKRSSSHEYRVSGRGGKGIAAMAVNARNGELVSSFPVEDSDQIMLVTDGGQLIRCPVGDIRIAGRSTQGVTVFKTAEDEEVVSVERISEADDEEELPEDDAAEGANEPVEGASTASSEADGSQDGGSEENGGE
;
A
#
# COMPACT_ATOMS: atom_id res chain seq x y z
N CYS A 1 15.45 -1.71 -5.58
CA CYS A 1 15.92 -1.34 -4.23
C CYS A 1 17.43 -1.25 -4.24
N THR A 2 18.02 -0.47 -3.33
CA THR A 2 19.47 -0.34 -3.14
C THR A 2 19.91 -1.16 -1.92
N GLU A 3 21.21 -1.41 -1.76
CA GLU A 3 21.74 -2.23 -0.66
C GLU A 3 21.57 -1.58 0.72
N ASP A 4 21.55 -0.25 0.78
CA ASP A 4 21.33 0.53 2.00
C ASP A 4 19.85 0.63 2.38
N ALA A 5 18.94 0.25 1.49
CA ALA A 5 17.52 0.27 1.78
C ALA A 5 17.14 -0.77 2.86
N THR A 6 15.97 -0.55 3.44
CA THR A 6 15.41 -1.44 4.47
C THR A 6 14.07 -1.98 4.02
N VAL A 7 13.77 -3.23 4.38
CA VAL A 7 12.45 -3.84 4.20
C VAL A 7 11.63 -3.59 5.46
N LEU A 8 10.41 -3.11 5.32
CA LEU A 8 9.40 -3.12 6.37
C LEU A 8 8.31 -4.12 5.99
N LEU A 9 8.09 -5.11 6.85
CA LEU A 9 6.95 -6.02 6.75
C LEU A 9 5.92 -5.67 7.83
N THR A 10 4.64 -5.70 7.47
CA THR A 10 3.53 -5.48 8.40
C THR A 10 2.57 -6.65 8.35
N SER A 11 2.10 -7.08 9.51
CA SER A 11 1.21 -8.22 9.69
C SER A 11 -0.24 -7.83 9.94
N LEU A 12 -1.13 -8.79 9.71
CA LEU A 12 -2.58 -8.68 9.90
C LEU A 12 -2.94 -8.26 11.33
N GLN A 13 -2.26 -8.84 12.33
CA GLN A 13 -2.48 -8.56 13.75
C GLN A 13 -1.71 -7.34 14.28
N GLY A 14 -1.19 -6.49 13.38
CA GLY A 14 -0.60 -5.21 13.75
C GLY A 14 0.83 -5.30 14.27
N GLN A 15 1.58 -6.35 13.95
CA GLN A 15 3.03 -6.38 14.15
C GLN A 15 3.75 -5.87 12.90
N CYS A 16 4.95 -5.36 13.07
CA CYS A 16 5.83 -5.03 11.95
C CYS A 16 7.30 -5.29 12.29
N ILE A 17 8.09 -5.60 11.29
CA ILE A 17 9.54 -5.72 11.43
C ILE A 17 10.23 -4.95 10.31
N ARG A 18 11.27 -4.20 10.66
CA ARG A 18 12.15 -3.55 9.71
C ARG A 18 13.55 -4.13 9.79
N PHE A 19 14.12 -4.54 8.67
CA PHE A 19 15.47 -5.10 8.58
C PHE A 19 16.18 -4.66 7.28
N PRO A 20 17.52 -4.66 7.22
CA PRO A 20 18.26 -4.30 6.01
C PRO A 20 17.95 -5.23 4.84
N VAL A 21 17.92 -4.70 3.61
CA VAL A 21 17.73 -5.53 2.39
C VAL A 21 18.82 -6.61 2.28
N THR A 22 20.04 -6.29 2.71
CA THR A 22 21.18 -7.22 2.71
C THR A 22 20.99 -8.46 3.59
N ASP A 23 20.05 -8.45 4.54
CA ASP A 23 19.73 -9.63 5.35
C ASP A 23 18.99 -10.71 4.54
N VAL A 24 18.46 -10.35 3.36
CA VAL A 24 17.85 -11.26 2.40
C VAL A 24 18.94 -11.72 1.44
N ARG A 25 19.38 -12.97 1.61
CA ARG A 25 20.39 -13.55 0.70
C ARG A 25 19.89 -13.57 -0.74
N VAL A 26 20.80 -13.33 -1.68
CA VAL A 26 20.53 -13.53 -3.11
C VAL A 26 20.40 -15.02 -3.38
N PHE A 27 19.30 -15.43 -4.00
CA PHE A 27 19.03 -16.81 -4.35
C PHE A 27 19.44 -17.10 -5.78
N THR A 28 19.90 -18.34 -6.02
CA THR A 28 20.38 -18.81 -7.33
C THR A 28 19.28 -18.83 -8.40
N GLY A 29 17.99 -18.80 -8.02
CA GLY A 29 16.87 -18.72 -8.95
C GLY A 29 15.49 -18.55 -8.29
N ARG A 30 14.48 -18.23 -9.12
CA ARG A 30 13.09 -17.93 -8.72
C ARG A 30 12.34 -19.09 -8.04
N ASN A 31 12.85 -20.31 -8.20
CA ASN A 31 12.27 -21.52 -7.59
C ASN A 31 12.70 -21.74 -6.14
N SER A 32 13.34 -20.75 -5.52
CA SER A 32 13.81 -20.85 -4.13
C SER A 32 12.68 -20.54 -3.15
N VAL A 33 12.66 -21.24 -2.01
CA VAL A 33 11.64 -21.07 -0.96
C VAL A 33 11.77 -19.71 -0.23
N GLY A 34 12.92 -19.05 -0.31
CA GLY A 34 13.17 -17.77 0.35
C GLY A 34 13.72 -17.93 1.78
N VAL A 35 13.65 -16.85 2.56
CA VAL A 35 13.99 -16.81 3.99
C VAL A 35 12.86 -16.14 4.76
N ARG A 36 12.70 -16.49 6.03
CA ARG A 36 11.70 -15.87 6.91
C ARG A 36 12.03 -14.40 7.16
N GLY A 37 11.11 -13.50 6.87
CA GLY A 37 11.24 -12.07 7.14
C GLY A 37 10.86 -11.68 8.58
N ILE A 38 9.71 -12.16 9.06
CA ILE A 38 9.13 -11.89 10.39
C ILE A 38 8.71 -13.22 11.05
N ASN A 39 8.78 -13.29 12.37
CA ASN A 39 8.22 -14.40 13.16
C ASN A 39 6.81 -14.05 13.62
N LEU A 40 5.82 -14.68 13.00
CA LEU A 40 4.39 -14.41 13.20
C LEU A 40 3.80 -15.26 14.33
N ALA A 41 2.78 -14.72 14.98
CA ALA A 41 1.93 -15.49 15.87
C ALA A 41 1.02 -16.45 15.07
N GLU A 42 0.38 -17.37 15.77
CA GLU A 42 -0.60 -18.28 15.15
C GLU A 42 -1.77 -17.49 14.57
N GLY A 43 -2.15 -17.80 13.32
CA GLY A 43 -3.21 -17.10 12.60
C GLY A 43 -2.83 -15.71 12.07
N ASP A 44 -1.61 -15.22 12.34
CA ASP A 44 -1.12 -13.95 11.78
C ASP A 44 -0.45 -14.18 10.43
N THR A 45 -0.56 -13.19 9.54
CA THR A 45 -0.04 -13.23 8.16
C THR A 45 0.58 -11.89 7.79
N VAL A 46 1.54 -11.89 6.87
CA VAL A 46 2.05 -10.63 6.31
C VAL A 46 1.01 -10.08 5.34
N ILE A 47 0.60 -8.82 5.54
CA ILE A 47 -0.33 -8.11 4.66
C ILE A 47 0.38 -7.12 3.74
N SER A 48 1.59 -6.69 4.12
CA SER A 48 2.35 -5.70 3.35
C SER A 48 3.85 -5.90 3.50
N MET A 49 4.55 -5.60 2.40
CA MET A 49 5.99 -5.42 2.33
C MET A 49 6.27 -4.09 1.63
N THR A 50 7.10 -3.25 2.22
CA THR A 50 7.57 -2.02 1.58
C THR A 50 9.07 -1.83 1.73
N ILE A 51 9.67 -1.09 0.80
CA ILE A 51 11.08 -0.72 0.84
C ILE A 51 11.17 0.73 1.30
N LEU A 52 11.86 0.95 2.41
CA LEU A 52 12.07 2.26 3.00
C LEU A 52 13.51 2.74 2.80
N LYS A 53 13.67 4.06 2.71
CA LYS A 53 14.96 4.75 2.77
C LYS A 53 15.76 4.27 4.00
N PRO A 54 17.09 4.24 3.95
CA PRO A 54 17.95 3.84 5.06
C PRO A 54 17.66 4.64 6.35
N SER A 55 17.44 3.93 7.46
CA SER A 55 17.46 4.54 8.80
C SER A 55 18.89 4.52 9.33
N GLN A 56 19.66 5.59 9.05
CA GLN A 56 21.01 5.79 9.60
C GLN A 56 21.00 6.47 10.98
N ALA A 57 19.86 6.50 11.66
CA ALA A 57 19.67 7.21 12.92
C ALA A 57 19.78 6.29 14.13
N GLU A 58 20.54 6.71 15.13
CA GLU A 58 20.64 6.05 16.43
C GLU A 58 19.33 6.15 17.21
N ALA A 59 19.18 5.40 18.30
CA ALA A 59 17.95 5.41 19.09
C ALA A 59 17.63 6.79 19.69
N TRP A 60 18.62 7.46 20.29
CA TRP A 60 18.45 8.78 20.86
C TRP A 60 18.15 9.84 19.79
N GLU A 61 18.79 9.76 18.61
CA GLU A 61 18.52 10.67 17.48
C GLU A 61 17.06 10.55 17.03
N ARG A 62 16.55 9.33 16.91
CA ARG A 62 15.15 9.07 16.56
C ARG A 62 14.20 9.67 17.59
N THR A 63 14.47 9.47 18.88
CA THR A 63 13.66 10.05 19.97
C THR A 63 13.67 11.58 19.92
N ALA A 64 14.85 12.20 19.80
CA ALA A 64 15.00 13.65 19.73
C ALA A 64 14.31 14.24 18.48
N TYR A 65 14.52 13.61 17.32
CA TYR A 65 13.88 13.98 16.06
C TYR A 65 12.35 13.92 16.16
N LEU A 66 11.80 12.78 16.59
CA LEU A 66 10.35 12.58 16.67
C LEU A 66 9.69 13.55 17.66
N LYS A 67 10.37 13.88 18.77
CA LYS A 67 9.92 14.89 19.73
C LYS A 67 9.83 16.27 19.09
N ARG A 68 10.88 16.71 18.39
CA ARG A 68 10.89 18.00 17.68
C ARG A 68 9.87 18.03 16.54
N ARG A 69 9.85 17.01 15.69
CA ARG A 69 8.97 16.97 14.51
C ARG A 69 7.49 16.94 14.87
N ARG A 70 7.09 16.25 15.95
CA ARG A 70 5.70 16.28 16.44
C ARG A 70 5.30 17.66 16.95
N ALA A 71 6.19 18.37 17.65
CA ALA A 71 5.91 19.73 18.10
C ALA A 71 5.72 20.70 16.91
N GLU A 72 6.53 20.55 15.86
CA GLU A 72 6.37 21.32 14.62
C GLU A 72 5.06 20.99 13.91
N LEU A 73 4.75 19.71 13.69
CA LEU A 73 3.50 19.27 13.06
C LEU A 73 2.26 19.75 13.83
N ALA A 74 2.28 19.65 15.16
CA ALA A 74 1.18 20.14 16.01
C ALA A 74 1.02 21.66 15.88
N ALA A 75 2.13 22.41 15.86
CA ALA A 75 2.10 23.85 15.67
C ALA A 75 1.59 24.25 14.26
N GLU A 76 1.92 23.49 13.21
CA GLU A 76 1.44 23.70 11.84
C GLU A 76 -0.10 23.61 11.75
N VAL A 77 -0.73 22.70 12.50
CA VAL A 77 -2.20 22.53 12.53
C VAL A 77 -2.90 23.26 13.68
N GLY A 78 -2.15 24.03 14.49
CA GLY A 78 -2.70 24.76 15.64
C GLY A 78 -3.17 23.88 16.80
N GLU A 79 -2.67 22.65 16.90
CA GLU A 79 -2.95 21.70 17.98
C GLU A 79 -1.83 21.69 19.03
N ALA A 80 -2.13 21.20 20.23
CA ALA A 80 -1.09 20.86 21.19
C ALA A 80 -0.43 19.54 20.79
N PRO A 81 0.91 19.39 20.93
CA PRO A 81 1.56 18.12 20.66
C PRO A 81 0.98 17.03 21.56
N GLU A 82 0.54 15.92 20.95
CA GLU A 82 0.10 14.76 21.73
C GLU A 82 1.26 14.24 22.59
N GLU A 83 0.95 13.98 23.87
CA GLU A 83 1.90 13.32 24.76
C GLU A 83 2.21 11.93 24.22
N MET A 84 3.51 11.58 24.17
CA MET A 84 3.90 10.23 23.84
C MET A 84 3.39 9.29 24.93
N GLU A 85 2.45 8.40 24.61
CA GLU A 85 2.42 7.09 25.29
C GLU A 85 3.68 6.36 24.84
N VAL A 86 4.73 6.49 25.65
CA VAL A 86 6.02 5.85 25.41
C VAL A 86 5.90 4.34 25.64
N ALA A 87 5.31 3.65 24.68
CA ALA A 87 5.52 2.23 24.51
C ALA A 87 6.93 2.04 23.92
N GLU A 88 7.91 1.92 24.82
CA GLU A 88 9.33 1.66 24.53
C GLU A 88 10.14 2.84 23.97
N ALA A 89 10.06 4.05 24.55
CA ALA A 89 11.27 4.89 24.50
C ALA A 89 12.30 4.22 25.40
N GLU A 90 13.40 3.78 24.82
CA GLU A 90 14.62 3.70 25.60
C GLU A 90 14.90 5.12 26.09
N GLU A 91 15.08 5.28 27.41
CA GLU A 91 15.46 6.54 28.02
C GLU A 91 16.73 7.04 27.32
N GLY A 92 16.54 7.99 26.40
CA GLY A 92 17.63 8.68 25.76
C GLY A 92 18.34 9.51 26.82
N ASP A 93 19.66 9.51 26.77
CA ASP A 93 20.47 10.44 27.55
C ASP A 93 20.08 11.87 27.15
N ASP A 94 19.34 12.56 28.03
CA ASP A 94 18.89 13.95 27.87
C ASP A 94 20.06 14.95 27.72
N SER A 95 21.31 14.50 27.83
CA SER A 95 22.51 15.31 27.59
C SER A 95 22.81 15.55 26.10
N GLN A 96 22.26 14.75 25.19
CA GLN A 96 22.54 14.84 23.75
C GLN A 96 21.45 15.63 23.02
N THR A 97 21.85 16.73 22.39
CA THR A 97 20.96 17.57 21.56
C THR A 97 21.19 17.27 20.09
N LEU A 98 20.11 17.06 19.34
CA LEU A 98 20.17 16.87 17.89
C LEU A 98 20.53 18.21 17.22
N SER A 99 21.61 18.24 16.43
CA SER A 99 22.00 19.44 15.67
C SER A 99 20.99 19.76 14.56
N ASP A 100 20.91 21.02 14.15
CA ASP A 100 20.01 21.43 13.06
C ASP A 100 20.36 20.78 11.71
N GLU A 101 21.65 20.63 11.41
CA GLU A 101 22.11 19.92 10.20
C GLU A 101 21.65 18.46 10.22
N ARG A 102 21.78 17.78 11.35
CA ARG A 102 21.36 16.38 11.48
C ARG A 102 19.84 16.25 11.42
N TYR A 103 19.11 17.19 12.01
CA TYR A 103 17.66 17.26 11.93
C TYR A 103 17.18 17.32 10.47
N GLU A 104 17.78 18.18 9.66
CA GLU A 104 17.39 18.32 8.25
C GLU A 104 17.67 17.06 7.43
N VAL A 105 18.83 16.42 7.63
CA VAL A 105 19.15 15.13 6.99
C VAL A 105 18.12 14.04 7.36
N MET A 106 17.68 14.01 8.61
CA MET A 106 16.64 13.07 9.04
C MET A 106 15.28 13.42 8.44
N ARG A 107 14.96 14.71 8.30
CA ARG A 107 13.72 15.21 7.71
C ARG A 107 13.58 14.85 6.23
N GLU A 108 14.63 15.05 5.43
CA GLU A 108 14.66 14.69 4.01
C GLU A 108 14.46 13.17 3.76
N ARG A 109 14.82 12.35 4.75
CA ARG A 109 14.70 10.89 4.71
C ARG A 109 13.44 10.36 5.39
N GLU A 110 12.69 11.22 6.07
CA GLU A 110 11.42 10.84 6.65
C GLU A 110 10.47 10.41 5.53
N GLN A 111 9.73 9.34 5.81
CA GLN A 111 8.64 8.87 4.97
C GLN A 111 7.47 8.61 5.91
N PHE A 112 6.26 8.95 5.49
CA PHE A 112 5.07 8.62 6.26
C PHE A 112 4.53 7.28 5.81
N ILE A 113 4.32 6.38 6.76
CA ILE A 113 3.71 5.08 6.52
C ILE A 113 2.24 5.20 6.88
N LEU A 114 1.37 5.10 5.89
CA LEU A 114 -0.05 4.93 6.11
C LEU A 114 -0.28 3.50 6.58
N THR A 115 -1.07 3.33 7.64
CA THR A 115 -1.56 2.03 8.10
C THR A 115 -3.08 2.12 8.28
N LEU A 116 -3.81 1.14 7.74
CA LEU A 116 -5.27 1.10 7.74
C LEU A 116 -5.79 -0.25 8.25
N SER A 117 -6.92 -0.22 8.95
CA SER A 117 -7.66 -1.40 9.39
C SER A 117 -8.90 -1.67 8.54
N ARG A 118 -9.42 -2.89 8.67
CA ARG A 118 -10.66 -3.35 8.04
C ARG A 118 -11.92 -2.59 8.45
N LYS A 119 -11.89 -1.85 9.56
CA LYS A 119 -13.02 -1.01 10.01
C LYS A 119 -12.82 0.48 9.73
N GLY A 120 -11.96 0.82 8.78
CA GLY A 120 -11.75 2.20 8.33
C GLY A 120 -10.98 3.09 9.32
N PHE A 121 -10.25 2.51 10.27
CA PHE A 121 -9.32 3.27 11.12
C PHE A 121 -7.96 3.34 10.45
N GLY A 122 -7.30 4.49 10.54
CA GLY A 122 -5.97 4.66 9.99
C GLY A 122 -5.22 5.83 10.58
N LYS A 123 -3.93 5.84 10.26
CA LYS A 123 -3.00 6.90 10.63
C LYS A 123 -1.78 6.85 9.72
N ARG A 124 -1.07 7.98 9.68
CA ARG A 124 0.27 8.10 9.14
C ARG A 124 1.28 8.11 10.28
N SER A 125 2.32 7.29 10.20
CA SER A 125 3.38 7.26 11.20
C SER A 125 4.74 7.46 10.54
N SER A 126 5.64 8.21 11.19
CA SER A 126 6.98 8.47 10.69
C SER A 126 7.79 7.17 10.54
N SER A 127 8.53 7.04 9.44
CA SER A 127 9.44 5.92 9.20
C SER A 127 10.52 5.80 10.28
N HIS A 128 10.87 6.88 10.97
CA HIS A 128 11.83 6.87 12.09
C HIS A 128 11.29 6.18 13.35
N GLU A 129 9.96 5.99 13.46
CA GLU A 129 9.38 5.18 14.52
C GLU A 129 9.68 3.69 14.33
N TYR A 130 9.81 3.24 13.08
CA TYR A 130 10.05 1.83 12.74
C TYR A 130 11.55 1.53 12.82
N ARG A 131 12.02 1.19 14.02
CA ARG A 131 13.44 0.86 14.26
C ARG A 131 13.89 -0.34 13.43
N VAL A 132 15.11 -0.28 12.92
CA VAL A 132 15.76 -1.43 12.29
C VAL A 132 16.05 -2.47 13.38
N SER A 133 15.74 -3.72 13.08
CA SER A 133 15.89 -4.88 13.96
C SER A 133 16.34 -6.09 13.13
N GLY A 134 16.73 -7.19 13.78
CA GLY A 134 17.19 -8.37 13.06
C GLY A 134 16.06 -9.10 12.33
N ARG A 135 16.29 -9.50 11.07
CA ARG A 135 15.34 -10.30 10.28
C ARG A 135 14.93 -11.57 11.02
N GLY A 136 13.64 -11.91 10.96
CA GLY A 136 13.07 -13.10 11.60
C GLY A 136 12.73 -12.91 13.08
N GLY A 137 12.86 -11.70 13.63
CA GLY A 137 12.33 -11.34 14.95
C GLY A 137 10.80 -11.26 14.98
N LYS A 138 10.24 -11.05 16.18
CA LYS A 138 8.78 -10.86 16.36
C LYS A 138 8.28 -9.52 15.81
N GLY A 139 9.15 -8.52 15.72
CA GLY A 139 8.76 -7.16 15.35
C GLY A 139 8.28 -6.33 16.55
N ILE A 140 7.68 -5.18 16.23
CA ILE A 140 7.08 -4.20 17.15
C ILE A 140 5.67 -3.87 16.66
N ALA A 141 4.81 -3.33 17.52
CA ALA A 141 3.44 -2.98 17.15
C ALA A 141 3.39 -1.86 16.09
N ALA A 142 2.82 -2.12 14.91
CA ALA A 142 2.59 -1.17 13.81
C ALA A 142 1.36 -0.27 14.03
N MET A 143 0.35 -0.82 14.68
CA MET A 143 -0.90 -0.18 15.11
C MET A 143 -1.56 -1.08 16.15
N ALA A 144 -2.15 -0.50 17.20
CA ALA A 144 -2.88 -1.30 18.18
C ALA A 144 -4.14 -1.90 17.55
N VAL A 145 -4.20 -3.22 17.39
CA VAL A 145 -5.38 -3.95 16.88
C VAL A 145 -6.28 -4.38 18.04
N ASN A 146 -7.57 -4.13 17.93
CA ASN A 146 -8.59 -4.49 18.91
C ASN A 146 -9.97 -4.67 18.23
N ALA A 147 -11.01 -5.03 18.99
CA ALA A 147 -12.34 -5.27 18.43
C ALA A 147 -12.98 -4.05 17.73
N ARG A 148 -12.58 -2.83 18.10
CA ARG A 148 -13.12 -1.58 17.54
C ARG A 148 -12.56 -1.30 16.15
N ASN A 149 -11.26 -1.42 15.94
CA ASN A 149 -10.65 -1.15 14.64
C ASN A 149 -10.46 -2.39 13.76
N GLY A 150 -10.37 -3.59 14.36
CA GLY A 150 -10.16 -4.83 13.63
C GLY A 150 -8.74 -4.96 13.07
N GLU A 151 -8.56 -6.03 12.30
CA GLU A 151 -7.29 -6.39 11.67
C GLU A 151 -6.82 -5.33 10.68
N LEU A 152 -5.51 -5.31 10.42
CA LEU A 152 -4.94 -4.42 9.41
C LEU A 152 -5.28 -4.92 8.01
N VAL A 153 -5.54 -4.00 7.09
CA VAL A 153 -5.76 -4.31 5.67
C VAL A 153 -4.60 -3.85 4.81
N SER A 154 -3.98 -2.71 5.12
CA SER A 154 -2.90 -2.17 4.30
C SER A 154 -1.91 -1.33 5.11
N SER A 155 -0.65 -1.32 4.65
CA SER A 155 0.38 -0.46 5.22
C SER A 155 1.47 -0.12 4.19
N PHE A 156 1.61 1.13 3.77
CA PHE A 156 2.57 1.52 2.73
C PHE A 156 3.01 2.98 2.86
N PRO A 157 4.16 3.36 2.29
CA PRO A 157 4.63 4.74 2.30
C PRO A 157 3.77 5.62 1.39
N VAL A 158 3.47 6.81 1.88
CA VAL A 158 2.68 7.84 1.20
C VAL A 158 3.35 9.21 1.34
N GLU A 159 2.99 10.08 0.41
CA GLU A 159 3.30 11.50 0.34
C GLU A 159 2.04 12.31 0.64
N ASP A 160 2.20 13.59 0.97
CA ASP A 160 1.07 14.43 1.38
C ASP A 160 0.08 14.72 0.25
N SER A 161 0.56 14.75 -1.01
CA SER A 161 -0.29 14.95 -2.19
C SER A 161 -0.94 13.67 -2.72
N ASP A 162 -0.58 12.50 -2.17
CA ASP A 162 -1.20 11.24 -2.58
C ASP A 162 -2.69 11.20 -2.23
N GLN A 163 -3.40 10.33 -2.93
CA GLN A 163 -4.73 9.89 -2.56
C GLN A 163 -4.75 8.37 -2.36
N ILE A 164 -5.78 7.88 -1.69
CA ILE A 164 -6.04 6.45 -1.58
C ILE A 164 -7.42 6.11 -2.11
N MET A 165 -7.51 4.93 -2.72
CA MET A 165 -8.76 4.30 -3.11
C MET A 165 -9.01 3.09 -2.21
N LEU A 166 -10.15 3.10 -1.53
CA LEU A 166 -10.57 2.05 -0.63
C LEU A 166 -11.72 1.29 -1.28
N VAL A 167 -11.70 -0.03 -1.18
CA VAL A 167 -12.79 -0.90 -1.66
C VAL A 167 -13.27 -1.74 -0.50
N THR A 168 -14.59 -1.75 -0.30
CA THR A 168 -15.26 -2.61 0.68
C THR A 168 -15.78 -3.89 0.06
N ASP A 169 -16.09 -4.89 0.88
CA ASP A 169 -16.78 -6.12 0.45
C ASP A 169 -18.22 -5.88 -0.03
N GLY A 170 -18.85 -4.78 0.39
CA GLY A 170 -20.12 -4.28 -0.13
C GLY A 170 -20.03 -3.62 -1.52
N GLY A 171 -18.81 -3.45 -2.07
CA GLY A 171 -18.58 -2.83 -3.37
C GLY A 171 -18.59 -1.30 -3.35
N GLN A 172 -18.53 -0.68 -2.17
CA GLN A 172 -18.34 0.76 -2.04
C GLN A 172 -16.88 1.12 -2.33
N LEU A 173 -16.72 2.14 -3.17
CA LEU A 173 -15.43 2.68 -3.56
C LEU A 173 -15.30 4.09 -3.01
N ILE A 174 -14.27 4.33 -2.19
CA ILE A 174 -14.08 5.59 -1.47
C ILE A 174 -12.69 6.13 -1.79
N ARG A 175 -12.66 7.35 -2.31
CA ARG A 175 -11.42 8.09 -2.58
C ARG A 175 -11.19 9.11 -1.46
N CYS A 176 -10.00 9.13 -0.88
CA CYS A 176 -9.66 10.01 0.25
C CYS A 176 -8.25 10.62 0.06
N PRO A 177 -8.08 11.94 0.23
CA PRO A 177 -6.76 12.56 0.27
C PRO A 177 -5.94 12.04 1.46
N VAL A 178 -4.68 11.69 1.23
CA VAL A 178 -3.78 11.23 2.30
C VAL A 178 -3.50 12.35 3.31
N GLY A 179 -3.43 13.59 2.84
CA GLY A 179 -3.21 14.78 3.68
C GLY A 179 -4.21 14.94 4.83
N ASP A 180 -5.44 14.44 4.69
CA ASP A 180 -6.50 14.53 5.71
C ASP A 180 -6.35 13.46 6.81
N ILE A 181 -5.53 12.43 6.58
CA ILE A 181 -5.34 11.34 7.54
C ILE A 181 -4.35 11.79 8.61
N ARG A 182 -4.71 11.63 9.89
CA ARG A 182 -3.87 12.10 10.99
C ARG A 182 -2.48 11.47 11.02
N ILE A 183 -1.45 12.29 11.32
CA ILE A 183 -0.13 11.80 11.73
C ILE A 183 -0.16 11.47 13.22
N ALA A 184 0.14 10.23 13.57
CA ALA A 184 0.13 9.75 14.96
C ALA A 184 1.19 8.66 15.20
N GLY A 185 1.52 8.45 16.47
CA GLY A 185 2.48 7.43 16.89
C GLY A 185 2.07 6.03 16.43
N ARG A 186 3.06 5.19 16.13
CA ARG A 186 2.87 3.86 15.55
C ARG A 186 1.97 2.96 16.40
N SER A 187 2.16 2.93 17.72
CA SER A 187 1.38 2.07 18.62
C SER A 187 -0.07 2.52 18.84
N THR A 188 -0.46 3.71 18.40
CA THR A 188 -1.84 4.22 18.59
C THR A 188 -2.85 3.46 17.73
N GLN A 189 -4.15 3.62 18.00
CA GLN A 189 -5.23 3.00 17.23
C GLN A 189 -5.52 3.68 15.88
N GLY A 190 -5.05 4.92 15.70
CA GLY A 190 -5.43 5.78 14.59
C GLY A 190 -6.79 6.47 14.78
N VAL A 191 -7.23 7.17 13.74
CA VAL A 191 -8.51 7.87 13.67
C VAL A 191 -9.40 7.22 12.62
N THR A 192 -10.70 7.53 12.65
CA THR A 192 -11.61 7.09 11.59
C THR A 192 -11.27 7.85 10.30
N VAL A 193 -10.75 7.15 9.30
CA VAL A 193 -10.54 7.68 7.95
C VAL A 193 -11.87 7.67 7.19
N PHE A 194 -12.67 6.63 7.40
CA PHE A 194 -14.02 6.53 6.89
C PHE A 194 -14.85 5.57 7.75
N LYS A 195 -16.17 5.69 7.63
CA LYS A 195 -17.11 4.82 8.35
C LYS A 195 -17.58 3.74 7.39
N THR A 196 -17.32 2.48 7.73
CA THR A 196 -17.99 1.34 7.09
C THR A 196 -19.38 1.15 7.69
N ALA A 197 -20.30 0.53 6.95
CA ALA A 197 -21.55 0.04 7.53
C ALA A 197 -21.27 -1.07 8.57
N GLU A 198 -22.27 -1.43 9.40
CA GLU A 198 -22.08 -2.38 10.51
C GLU A 198 -21.57 -3.76 10.04
N ASP A 199 -21.98 -4.20 8.84
CA ASP A 199 -21.64 -5.50 8.24
C ASP A 199 -20.71 -5.36 7.02
N GLU A 200 -19.97 -4.26 6.93
CA GLU A 200 -19.09 -3.97 5.79
C GLU A 200 -17.66 -3.73 6.28
N GLU A 201 -16.70 -4.29 5.54
CA GLU A 201 -15.28 -4.13 5.84
C GLU A 201 -14.45 -3.75 4.62
N VAL A 202 -13.31 -3.12 4.90
CA VAL A 202 -12.33 -2.75 3.90
C VAL A 202 -11.57 -4.00 3.47
N VAL A 203 -11.63 -4.33 2.19
CA VAL A 203 -10.94 -5.49 1.63
C VAL A 203 -9.68 -5.12 0.85
N SER A 204 -9.62 -3.90 0.30
CA SER A 204 -8.48 -3.44 -0.47
C SER A 204 -8.26 -1.94 -0.31
N VAL A 205 -7.00 -1.53 -0.39
CA VAL A 205 -6.58 -0.13 -0.41
C VAL A 205 -5.46 0.03 -1.42
N GLU A 206 -5.64 0.93 -2.37
CA GLU A 206 -4.64 1.28 -3.39
C GLU A 206 -4.19 2.74 -3.24
N ARG A 207 -2.90 2.99 -3.48
CA ARG A 207 -2.35 4.35 -3.52
C ARG A 207 -2.55 4.91 -4.92
N ILE A 208 -2.96 6.16 -5.00
CA ILE A 208 -2.97 6.94 -6.25
C ILE A 208 -1.98 8.08 -6.02
N SER A 209 -0.86 8.07 -6.75
CA SER A 209 0.07 9.18 -6.71
C SER A 209 -0.40 10.32 -7.62
N GLU A 210 0.04 11.54 -7.33
CA GLU A 210 -0.29 12.71 -8.16
C GLU A 210 0.13 12.53 -9.63
N ALA A 211 1.22 11.80 -9.89
CA ALA A 211 1.65 11.46 -11.24
C ALA A 211 0.72 10.46 -11.95
N ASP A 212 0.07 9.57 -11.20
CA ASP A 212 -0.91 8.61 -11.76
C ASP A 212 -2.24 9.30 -12.09
N ASP A 213 -2.55 10.41 -11.43
CA ASP A 213 -3.75 11.22 -11.68
C ASP A 213 -3.65 12.07 -12.96
N GLU A 214 -2.43 12.42 -13.40
CA GLU A 214 -2.17 13.22 -14.60
C GLU A 214 -2.08 12.41 -15.91
N GLU A 215 -2.06 11.07 -15.85
CA GLU A 215 -2.23 10.22 -17.04
C GLU A 215 -3.69 10.23 -17.51
N GLU A 216 -4.14 11.37 -18.06
CA GLU A 216 -5.40 11.47 -18.80
C GLU A 216 -5.34 10.56 -20.05
N LEU A 217 -6.39 9.74 -20.20
CA LEU A 217 -6.62 8.87 -21.35
C LEU A 217 -6.41 9.65 -22.67
N PRO A 218 -5.80 9.05 -23.70
CA PRO A 218 -5.69 9.72 -24.99
C PRO A 218 -7.08 10.12 -25.46
N GLU A 219 -7.28 11.42 -25.70
CA GLU A 219 -8.45 11.94 -26.37
C GLU A 219 -8.56 11.20 -27.71
N ASP A 220 -9.57 10.32 -27.81
CA ASP A 220 -9.90 9.62 -29.04
C ASP A 220 -10.42 10.69 -30.00
N ASP A 221 -9.48 11.25 -30.78
CA ASP A 221 -9.73 12.29 -31.76
C ASP A 221 -10.64 11.68 -32.84
N ALA A 222 -11.94 11.93 -32.68
CA ALA A 222 -12.98 11.53 -33.60
C ALA A 222 -12.77 12.24 -34.95
N ALA A 223 -11.97 11.63 -35.82
CA ALA A 223 -11.90 12.00 -37.23
C ALA A 223 -13.01 11.25 -38.01
N GLU A 224 -14.20 11.85 -38.05
CA GLU A 224 -15.15 11.58 -39.12
C GLU A 224 -14.60 12.09 -40.46
N GLY A 225 -14.69 11.25 -41.50
CA GLY A 225 -15.00 11.71 -42.85
C GLY A 225 -14.00 11.36 -43.96
N ALA A 226 -14.22 10.20 -44.60
CA ALA A 226 -14.06 10.06 -46.04
C ALA A 226 -14.89 8.88 -46.55
N ASN A 227 -16.13 9.19 -46.95
CA ASN A 227 -17.02 8.28 -47.66
C ASN A 227 -16.73 8.44 -49.16
N GLU A 228 -16.16 7.42 -49.82
CA GLU A 228 -16.13 7.35 -51.28
C GLU A 228 -17.29 6.48 -51.79
N PRO A 229 -18.10 6.96 -52.75
CA PRO A 229 -19.22 6.20 -53.27
C PRO A 229 -18.74 5.22 -54.35
N VAL A 230 -19.17 3.96 -54.27
CA VAL A 230 -19.04 3.02 -55.38
C VAL A 230 -20.40 2.90 -56.07
N GLU A 231 -20.50 3.50 -57.27
CA GLU A 231 -21.63 3.31 -58.18
C GLU A 231 -21.69 1.86 -58.67
N GLY A 232 -22.90 1.29 -58.66
CA GLY A 232 -23.13 -0.13 -58.90
C GLY A 232 -23.34 -0.55 -60.36
N ALA A 233 -23.51 -1.87 -60.55
CA ALA A 233 -24.36 -2.45 -61.58
C ALA A 233 -24.69 -3.93 -61.26
N SER A 234 -26.01 -4.22 -61.21
CA SER A 234 -26.68 -5.38 -61.85
C SER A 234 -26.30 -6.81 -61.41
N THR A 235 -27.17 -7.77 -61.12
CA THR A 235 -28.63 -7.95 -61.18
C THR A 235 -28.96 -9.31 -60.54
N ALA A 236 -30.16 -9.42 -59.99
CA ALA A 236 -30.78 -10.64 -59.48
C ALA A 236 -30.85 -11.80 -60.48
N SER A 237 -30.89 -13.05 -60.01
CA SER A 237 -32.11 -13.90 -60.01
C SER A 237 -31.83 -15.32 -59.49
N SER A 238 -32.87 -15.85 -58.85
CA SER A 238 -32.97 -17.15 -58.20
C SER A 238 -33.50 -18.24 -59.14
N GLU A 239 -33.32 -19.50 -58.69
CA GLU A 239 -34.05 -20.73 -59.05
C GLU A 239 -33.67 -21.44 -60.37
N ALA A 240 -33.21 -22.70 -60.27
CA ALA A 240 -34.03 -23.85 -60.67
C ALA A 240 -33.33 -25.21 -60.42
N ASP A 241 -34.20 -26.15 -60.06
CA ASP A 241 -34.10 -27.59 -59.82
C ASP A 241 -33.59 -28.42 -61.03
N GLY A 242 -33.07 -29.62 -60.74
CA GLY A 242 -32.57 -30.58 -61.73
C GLY A 242 -32.17 -31.91 -61.11
N SER A 243 -33.12 -32.84 -61.03
CA SER A 243 -33.04 -34.20 -60.49
C SER A 243 -32.22 -35.19 -61.37
N GLN A 244 -31.66 -36.24 -60.74
CA GLN A 244 -31.62 -37.69 -61.11
C GLN A 244 -30.51 -38.38 -60.28
N ASP A 245 -30.84 -39.24 -59.31
CA ASP A 245 -31.16 -40.69 -59.37
C ASP A 245 -29.95 -41.61 -59.65
N GLY A 246 -29.76 -42.62 -58.79
CA GLY A 246 -28.78 -43.70 -58.98
C GLY A 246 -28.15 -44.33 -57.72
N GLY A 247 -28.87 -45.25 -57.06
CA GLY A 247 -28.40 -46.61 -56.73
C GLY A 247 -27.29 -46.91 -55.70
N SER A 248 -27.73 -47.47 -54.56
CA SER A 248 -27.36 -48.77 -53.93
C SER A 248 -25.98 -49.10 -53.30
N GLU A 249 -26.08 -50.01 -52.30
CA GLU A 249 -25.09 -50.88 -51.61
C GLU A 249 -24.55 -50.37 -50.25
N GLU A 250 -25.00 -50.93 -49.11
CA GLU A 250 -24.43 -52.09 -48.34
C GLU A 250 -23.00 -51.81 -47.83
N ASN A 251 -22.51 -52.05 -46.61
CA ASN A 251 -22.80 -52.83 -45.38
C ASN A 251 -22.00 -52.09 -44.26
N GLY A 252 -22.35 -52.06 -42.97
CA GLY A 252 -22.30 -53.19 -42.03
C GLY A 252 -21.01 -53.18 -41.20
N GLY A 253 -21.12 -53.02 -39.87
CA GLY A 253 -20.09 -53.32 -38.84
C GLY A 253 -18.89 -52.36 -38.80
N GLU A 254 -18.31 -51.99 -37.66
CA GLU A 254 -18.29 -52.55 -36.30
C GLU A 254 -17.87 -51.42 -35.33
#